data_AF-A0A7C2JXK9-F1
#
_entry.id   AF-A0A7C2JXK9-F1
#
_cell.length_a   1.000
_cell.length_b   1.000
_cell.length_c   1.000
_cell.angle_alpha   90.00
_cell.angle_beta   90.00
_cell.angle_gamma   90.00
#
_symmetry.space_group_name_H-M   'P 1'
#
loop_
_entity.id
_entity.type
_entity.pdbx_description
1 polymer ?
#
loop_
_entity_poly.entity_id
_entity_poly.type
_entity_poly.pdbx_seq_one_letter_code
_entity_poly.pdbx_strand_id
1 'polypeptide(L)'
;MVRRGPCVQVWLSLLCTGLLAAAEPAIAADVPADRVAQHLAAGEFGAALEQAAQVADPAQQAELLKQVAASQQQAGAGAAARATLRRIADTEARARAQGQAARQGASLAGGGSLADFTQLMQLIQENTSGQWEQIDGVGGTMTPFFTGVRVSPEGVLSRVTTQDNTGNLAALAAQARKASLNDDMAQPSSLRLVSLARLEHEVAQRLADGLPVPQSMANFAGLSRVQYVFVDADAHDVILGGPAEAWQYNEQGQPVGVTSGRPTLQLDDFVTVLRTFLRGEGDFGCSINTRDEGVKALQEYVQQSLARGPLPAGSAVRNFVNMLQKKLGRQDVVVWGIPADSRVARVIVEADYRMKLIGIDKLDAGKSIPSYFDLLPLNLQKDPPNMEALRWWLTMKYDAVYHSPDRAAFEIQGASVKCLSENQMLTAEGKHLPTGKAEPINRLFASNFTSHYADLAQRDLVFADTQNVFDLALVAALIRHERLEDRTGIEFGVFAQNGGYVTARYPVPRELDSVVNHRVYNGRDIVVQVAGGVRADLLSVVQNDQIAKESPRLAKIDTPQLPAGRWWWDAAK
;
A
#
# COMPACT_ATOMS: atom_id res chain seq x y z
N MET A 1 61.84 -26.06 -75.05
CA MET A 1 62.73 -24.91 -75.37
C MET A 1 61.83 -23.72 -75.74
N VAL A 2 61.94 -22.48 -75.25
CA VAL A 2 62.72 -21.80 -74.18
C VAL A 2 61.83 -20.60 -73.72
N ARG A 3 61.31 -20.60 -72.48
CA ARG A 3 61.53 -19.66 -71.33
C ARG A 3 61.12 -18.16 -71.45
N ARG A 4 60.74 -17.59 -70.29
CA ARG A 4 60.18 -16.23 -70.03
C ARG A 4 61.03 -15.40 -69.05
N GLY A 5 60.82 -14.07 -69.05
CA GLY A 5 60.93 -13.15 -67.89
C GLY A 5 62.18 -12.23 -67.85
N PRO A 6 62.31 -11.29 -66.88
CA PRO A 6 61.29 -10.79 -65.91
C PRO A 6 61.41 -9.26 -65.53
N CYS A 7 60.57 -8.78 -64.57
CA CYS A 7 60.79 -7.90 -63.38
C CYS A 7 61.85 -6.74 -63.36
N VAL A 8 61.85 -5.69 -62.50
CA VAL A 8 61.04 -5.16 -61.35
C VAL A 8 61.48 -3.69 -61.08
N GLN A 9 60.73 -2.85 -60.35
CA GLN A 9 61.24 -1.54 -59.86
C GLN A 9 60.62 -1.12 -58.51
N VAL A 10 61.42 -0.57 -57.56
CA VAL A 10 60.98 -0.16 -56.19
C VAL A 10 61.89 0.94 -55.58
N TRP A 11 61.31 1.76 -54.67
CA TRP A 11 61.94 2.74 -53.72
C TRP A 11 62.56 4.02 -54.33
N LEU A 12 62.38 5.23 -53.77
CA LEU A 12 62.61 5.65 -52.37
C LEU A 12 61.70 6.83 -51.92
N SER A 13 61.66 7.12 -50.61
CA SER A 13 60.75 8.10 -49.96
C SER A 13 61.50 9.15 -49.14
N LEU A 14 60.91 10.36 -48.93
CA LEU A 14 61.14 11.21 -47.74
C LEU A 14 60.10 12.35 -47.60
N LEU A 15 59.80 12.73 -46.34
CA LEU A 15 58.84 13.76 -45.90
C LEU A 15 59.42 15.20 -46.07
N CYS A 16 58.72 16.34 -45.93
CA CYS A 16 57.36 16.71 -45.47
C CYS A 16 56.88 17.94 -46.30
N THR A 17 55.75 18.64 -46.13
CA THR A 17 54.67 18.74 -45.11
C THR A 17 53.33 19.03 -45.88
N GLY A 18 52.15 19.41 -45.36
CA GLY A 18 51.63 19.72 -44.01
C GLY A 18 50.55 20.83 -44.01
N LEU A 19 49.40 20.63 -44.67
CA LEU A 19 48.20 21.48 -44.51
C LEU A 19 46.95 20.70 -44.96
N LEU A 20 46.15 20.24 -43.98
CA LEU A 20 44.88 19.54 -44.20
C LEU A 20 43.73 20.55 -44.13
N ALA A 21 42.97 20.68 -45.20
CA ALA A 21 41.62 21.22 -45.12
C ALA A 21 40.70 20.06 -44.67
N ALA A 22 40.22 20.10 -43.44
CA ALA A 22 39.29 19.10 -42.94
C ALA A 22 37.92 19.29 -43.61
N ALA A 23 37.37 18.21 -44.16
CA ALA A 23 35.92 18.15 -44.39
C ALA A 23 35.26 18.00 -43.02
N GLU A 24 34.40 18.95 -42.66
CA GLU A 24 33.62 18.86 -41.42
C GLU A 24 32.68 17.65 -41.50
N PRO A 25 32.70 16.71 -40.53
CA PRO A 25 31.63 15.74 -40.41
C PRO A 25 30.37 16.50 -40.00
N ALA A 26 29.26 16.29 -40.72
CA ALA A 26 27.98 16.85 -40.33
C ALA A 26 27.63 16.40 -38.90
N ILE A 27 27.63 17.34 -37.97
CA ILE A 27 27.24 17.11 -36.59
C ILE A 27 25.78 16.63 -36.62
N ALA A 28 25.54 15.42 -36.09
CA ALA A 28 24.18 14.92 -35.94
C ALA A 28 23.40 15.92 -35.08
N ALA A 29 22.35 16.51 -35.66
CA ALA A 29 21.55 17.50 -34.97
C ALA A 29 20.88 16.85 -33.76
N ASP A 30 21.19 17.38 -32.57
CA ASP A 30 20.42 17.10 -31.37
C ASP A 30 18.98 17.60 -31.62
N VAL A 31 17.99 16.70 -31.54
CA VAL A 31 16.56 17.01 -31.72
C VAL A 31 15.88 16.81 -30.36
N PRO A 32 16.01 17.77 -29.42
CA PRO A 32 16.00 17.42 -28.01
C PRO A 32 14.76 17.99 -27.33
N ALA A 33 13.75 17.14 -27.13
CA ALA A 33 12.53 17.35 -26.34
C ALA A 33 11.61 18.54 -26.70
N ASP A 34 12.12 19.76 -26.86
CA ASP A 34 11.35 21.00 -27.02
C ASP A 34 10.39 20.97 -28.21
N ARG A 35 10.78 20.35 -29.34
CA ARG A 35 9.88 20.18 -30.49
C ARG A 35 8.76 19.19 -30.22
N VAL A 36 9.04 18.11 -29.49
CA VAL A 36 8.01 17.15 -29.06
C VAL A 36 7.04 17.88 -28.12
N ALA A 37 7.54 18.64 -27.15
CA ALA A 37 6.74 19.46 -26.25
C ALA A 37 5.88 20.51 -27.00
N GLN A 38 6.43 21.17 -28.04
CA GLN A 38 5.68 22.12 -28.88
C GLN A 38 4.53 21.44 -29.64
N HIS A 39 4.78 20.31 -30.31
CA HIS A 39 3.72 19.55 -30.97
C HIS A 39 2.67 19.01 -29.98
N LEU A 40 3.09 18.58 -28.79
CA LEU A 40 2.16 18.13 -27.73
C LEU A 40 1.30 19.29 -27.19
N ALA A 41 1.87 20.48 -26.99
CA ALA A 41 1.13 21.68 -26.60
C ALA A 41 0.14 22.15 -27.68
N ALA A 42 0.42 21.85 -28.96
CA ALA A 42 -0.48 22.08 -30.09
C ALA A 42 -1.51 20.95 -30.33
N GLY A 43 -1.44 19.83 -29.58
CA GLY A 43 -2.28 18.65 -29.78
C GLY A 43 -1.91 17.78 -31.00
N GLU A 44 -0.76 18.04 -31.63
CA GLU A 44 -0.29 17.38 -32.86
C GLU A 44 0.40 16.03 -32.56
N PHE A 45 -0.33 15.09 -31.95
CA PHE A 45 0.23 13.83 -31.46
C PHE A 45 0.93 12.97 -32.53
N GLY A 46 0.56 13.11 -33.81
CA GLY A 46 1.21 12.41 -34.93
C GLY A 46 2.63 12.95 -35.19
N ALA A 47 2.77 14.27 -35.29
CA ALA A 47 4.07 14.92 -35.48
C ALA A 47 4.98 14.70 -34.26
N ALA A 48 4.44 14.84 -33.04
CA ALA A 48 5.17 14.55 -31.81
C ALA A 48 5.70 13.10 -31.78
N LEU A 49 4.90 12.13 -32.25
CA LEU A 49 5.27 10.72 -32.33
C LEU A 49 6.35 10.43 -33.38
N GLU A 50 6.30 11.09 -34.54
CA GLU A 50 7.32 10.97 -35.58
C GLU A 50 8.66 11.57 -35.15
N GLN A 51 8.65 12.73 -34.50
CA GLN A 51 9.85 13.34 -33.93
C GLN A 51 10.46 12.47 -32.82
N ALA A 52 9.64 11.95 -31.90
CA ALA A 52 10.11 11.04 -30.85
C ALA A 52 10.73 9.76 -31.43
N ALA A 53 10.15 9.19 -32.49
CA ALA A 53 10.67 7.98 -33.14
C ALA A 53 11.99 8.18 -33.92
N GLN A 54 12.40 9.42 -34.20
CA GLN A 54 13.66 9.74 -34.88
C GLN A 54 14.85 9.91 -33.93
N VAL A 55 14.63 9.94 -32.61
CA VAL A 55 15.71 10.07 -31.62
C VAL A 55 16.56 8.81 -31.56
N ALA A 56 17.88 8.98 -31.66
CA ALA A 56 18.84 7.89 -31.78
C ALA A 56 19.24 7.23 -30.45
N ASP A 57 19.19 7.95 -29.32
CA ASP A 57 19.38 7.36 -28.00
C ASP A 57 18.11 6.60 -27.57
N PRO A 58 18.17 5.28 -27.31
CA PRO A 58 17.01 4.50 -26.88
C PRO A 58 16.40 4.99 -25.55
N ALA A 59 17.19 5.55 -24.64
CA ALA A 59 16.69 6.01 -23.34
C ALA A 59 15.87 7.32 -23.48
N GLN A 60 16.44 8.32 -24.17
CA GLN A 60 15.75 9.57 -24.53
C GLN A 60 14.52 9.32 -25.42
N GLN A 61 14.63 8.42 -26.41
CA GLN A 61 13.50 7.99 -27.25
C GLN A 61 12.38 7.39 -26.39
N ALA A 62 12.70 6.47 -25.48
CA ALA A 62 11.70 5.84 -24.61
C ALA A 62 10.99 6.86 -23.72
N GLU A 63 11.68 7.90 -23.24
CA GLU A 63 11.08 8.96 -22.43
C GLU A 63 10.15 9.86 -23.25
N LEU A 64 10.55 10.26 -24.47
CA LEU A 64 9.69 11.04 -25.37
C LEU A 64 8.44 10.26 -25.80
N LEU A 65 8.56 8.95 -26.06
CA LEU A 65 7.41 8.09 -26.34
C LEU A 65 6.45 7.98 -25.14
N LYS A 66 6.96 7.97 -23.90
CA LYS A 66 6.10 8.06 -22.68
C LYS A 66 5.36 9.39 -22.62
N GLN A 67 6.03 10.51 -22.90
CA GLN A 67 5.40 11.84 -22.90
C GLN A 67 4.29 11.93 -23.95
N VAL A 68 4.53 11.48 -25.18
CA VAL A 68 3.51 11.44 -26.23
C VAL A 68 2.33 10.55 -25.85
N ALA A 69 2.59 9.36 -25.27
CA ALA A 69 1.52 8.47 -24.82
C ALA A 69 0.71 9.07 -23.66
N ALA A 70 1.35 9.74 -22.70
CA ALA A 70 0.68 10.41 -21.59
C ALA A 70 -0.25 11.53 -22.09
N SER A 71 0.22 12.37 -23.02
CA SER A 71 -0.61 13.42 -23.61
C SER A 71 -1.76 12.87 -24.47
N GLN A 72 -1.51 11.83 -25.27
CA GLN A 72 -2.58 11.11 -25.99
C GLN A 72 -3.63 10.54 -25.02
N GLN A 73 -3.20 10.04 -23.86
CA GLN A 73 -4.10 9.49 -22.85
C GLN A 73 -4.91 10.56 -22.11
N GLN A 74 -4.31 11.71 -21.80
CA GLN A 74 -5.01 12.89 -21.28
C GLN A 74 -6.07 13.41 -22.26
N ALA A 75 -5.76 13.40 -23.56
CA ALA A 75 -6.70 13.73 -24.64
C ALA A 75 -7.73 12.62 -24.95
N GLY A 76 -7.86 11.59 -24.11
CA GLY A 76 -8.83 10.49 -24.29
C GLY A 76 -8.47 9.47 -25.38
N ALA A 77 -7.39 9.67 -26.13
CA ALA A 77 -6.92 8.79 -27.21
C ALA A 77 -6.15 7.56 -26.69
N GLY A 78 -6.71 6.84 -25.71
CA GLY A 78 -6.05 5.72 -25.03
C GLY A 78 -5.62 4.56 -25.94
N ALA A 79 -6.25 4.38 -27.10
CA ALA A 79 -5.78 3.43 -28.12
C ALA A 79 -4.49 3.88 -28.80
N ALA A 80 -4.35 5.18 -29.10
CA ALA A 80 -3.13 5.76 -29.63
C ALA A 80 -2.00 5.72 -28.60
N ALA A 81 -2.30 6.06 -27.33
CA ALA A 81 -1.33 5.96 -26.23
C ALA A 81 -0.72 4.54 -26.11
N ARG A 82 -1.55 3.49 -26.15
CA ARG A 82 -1.08 2.10 -26.17
C ARG A 82 -0.21 1.79 -27.41
N ALA A 83 -0.60 2.26 -28.59
CA ALA A 83 0.16 2.05 -29.82
C ALA A 83 1.52 2.78 -29.80
N THR A 84 1.59 3.96 -29.19
CA THR A 84 2.82 4.72 -28.95
C THR A 84 3.77 3.97 -28.01
N LEU A 85 3.28 3.50 -26.86
CA LEU A 85 4.11 2.78 -25.88
C LEU A 85 4.72 1.49 -26.44
N ARG A 86 4.00 0.78 -27.32
CA ARG A 86 4.52 -0.41 -28.01
C ARG A 86 5.77 -0.14 -28.86
N ARG A 87 6.08 1.12 -29.20
CA ARG A 87 7.28 1.51 -29.97
C ARG A 87 8.55 1.65 -29.13
N ILE A 88 8.44 1.65 -27.79
CA ILE A 88 9.63 1.67 -26.91
C ILE A 88 10.47 0.42 -27.21
N ALA A 89 11.71 0.58 -27.65
CA ALA A 89 12.54 -0.54 -28.10
C ALA A 89 12.89 -1.53 -26.98
N ASP A 90 13.27 -1.01 -25.80
CA ASP A 90 13.60 -1.82 -24.63
C ASP A 90 12.35 -2.49 -24.02
N THR A 91 12.41 -3.82 -23.85
CA THR A 91 11.27 -4.63 -23.40
C THR A 91 10.87 -4.32 -21.95
N GLU A 92 11.83 -4.06 -21.07
CA GLU A 92 11.56 -3.83 -19.65
C GLU A 92 10.96 -2.42 -19.42
N ALA A 93 11.54 -1.40 -20.05
CA ALA A 93 11.01 -0.04 -20.07
C ALA A 93 9.63 0.03 -20.73
N ARG A 94 9.40 -0.73 -21.80
CA ARG A 94 8.08 -0.86 -22.45
C ARG A 94 7.05 -1.42 -21.48
N ALA A 95 7.34 -2.57 -20.85
CA ALA A 95 6.42 -3.22 -19.91
C ALA A 95 6.08 -2.30 -18.70
N ARG A 96 7.10 -1.64 -18.12
CA ARG A 96 6.91 -0.67 -17.03
C ARG A 96 6.04 0.51 -17.45
N ALA A 97 6.28 1.09 -18.64
CA ALA A 97 5.52 2.23 -19.14
C ALA A 97 4.06 1.85 -19.50
N GLN A 98 3.86 0.69 -20.13
CA GLN A 98 2.52 0.13 -20.39
C GLN A 98 1.76 -0.10 -19.08
N GLY A 99 2.41 -0.66 -18.05
CA GLY A 99 1.80 -0.85 -16.72
C GLY A 99 1.41 0.46 -16.03
N GLN A 100 2.22 1.50 -16.13
CA GLN A 100 1.90 2.84 -15.62
C GLN A 100 0.70 3.46 -16.34
N ALA A 101 0.71 3.48 -17.67
CA ALA A 101 -0.35 4.05 -18.49
C ALA A 101 -1.68 3.30 -18.31
N ALA A 102 -1.64 1.97 -18.27
CA ALA A 102 -2.82 1.13 -18.05
C ALA A 102 -3.48 1.40 -16.67
N ARG A 103 -2.68 1.73 -15.65
CA ARG A 103 -3.19 2.16 -14.33
C ARG A 103 -3.74 3.58 -14.33
N GLN A 104 -3.11 4.52 -15.02
CA GLN A 104 -3.67 5.86 -15.22
C GLN A 104 -5.00 5.83 -16.01
N GLY A 105 -5.18 4.84 -16.89
CA GLY A 105 -6.46 4.62 -17.57
C GLY A 105 -7.52 4.05 -16.63
N ALA A 106 -7.12 3.23 -15.67
CA ALA A 106 -7.98 2.71 -14.62
C ALA A 106 -8.25 3.71 -13.48
N SER A 107 -7.40 4.73 -13.27
CA SER A 107 -7.62 5.77 -12.24
C SER A 107 -8.76 6.73 -12.63
N LEU A 108 -8.94 7.00 -13.93
CA LEU A 108 -10.15 7.63 -14.47
C LEU A 108 -11.41 6.75 -14.29
N ALA A 109 -11.25 5.44 -14.11
CA ALA A 109 -12.32 4.50 -13.74
C ALA A 109 -12.46 4.27 -12.22
N GLY A 110 -11.78 5.10 -11.40
CA GLY A 110 -12.02 5.26 -9.97
C GLY A 110 -11.72 4.04 -9.10
N GLY A 111 -10.44 3.73 -8.87
CA GLY A 111 -10.03 2.72 -7.89
C GLY A 111 -8.58 2.83 -7.43
N GLY A 112 -8.37 2.85 -6.10
CA GLY A 112 -7.06 2.67 -5.46
C GLY A 112 -6.12 3.88 -5.50
N SER A 113 -5.62 4.24 -6.69
CA SER A 113 -4.77 5.44 -6.83
C SER A 113 -5.59 6.71 -6.66
N LEU A 114 -5.03 7.72 -6.00
CA LEU A 114 -5.46 9.11 -6.19
C LEU A 114 -5.48 9.41 -7.69
N ALA A 115 -6.67 9.58 -8.26
CA ALA A 115 -6.79 10.23 -9.55
C ALA A 115 -6.23 11.65 -9.40
N ASP A 116 -5.57 12.16 -10.43
CA ASP A 116 -5.29 13.58 -10.51
C ASP A 116 -6.61 14.31 -10.80
N PHE A 117 -7.38 14.53 -9.74
CA PHE A 117 -8.67 15.20 -9.80
C PHE A 117 -8.54 16.63 -10.33
N THR A 118 -7.33 17.22 -10.40
CA THR A 118 -7.12 18.56 -10.97
C THR A 118 -7.67 18.66 -12.38
N GLN A 119 -7.41 17.66 -13.24
CA GLN A 119 -7.92 17.66 -14.63
C GLN A 119 -9.44 17.47 -14.69
N LEU A 120 -10.02 16.63 -13.81
CA LEU A 120 -11.47 16.42 -13.76
C LEU A 120 -12.22 17.63 -13.18
N MET A 121 -11.66 18.27 -12.14
CA MET A 121 -12.20 19.49 -11.55
C MET A 121 -12.12 20.64 -12.54
N GLN A 122 -11.00 20.81 -13.25
CA GLN A 122 -10.85 21.78 -14.33
C GLN A 122 -11.87 21.52 -15.45
N LEU A 123 -12.01 20.28 -15.92
CA LEU A 123 -13.00 19.94 -16.95
C LEU A 123 -14.43 20.25 -16.50
N ILE A 124 -14.78 19.98 -15.23
CA ILE A 124 -16.09 20.32 -14.66
C ILE A 124 -16.27 21.83 -14.56
N GLN A 125 -15.27 22.58 -14.10
CA GLN A 125 -15.31 24.04 -14.03
C GLN A 125 -15.49 24.68 -15.42
N GLU A 126 -14.81 24.14 -16.45
CA GLU A 126 -14.89 24.62 -17.83
C GLU A 126 -16.20 24.24 -18.54
N ASN A 127 -16.85 23.13 -18.15
CA ASN A 127 -18.03 22.58 -18.85
C ASN A 127 -19.33 22.64 -18.04
N THR A 128 -19.37 23.30 -16.88
CA THR A 128 -20.60 23.49 -16.09
C THR A 128 -20.82 24.95 -15.72
N SER A 129 -22.07 25.41 -15.87
CA SER A 129 -22.49 26.77 -15.53
C SER A 129 -22.83 26.88 -14.05
N GLY A 130 -21.86 27.29 -13.23
CA GLY A 130 -22.02 27.55 -11.80
C GLY A 130 -20.94 28.50 -11.29
N GLN A 131 -21.17 29.14 -10.14
CA GLN A 131 -20.15 29.98 -9.50
C GLN A 131 -19.18 29.13 -8.67
N TRP A 132 -17.88 29.36 -8.83
CA TRP A 132 -16.80 28.60 -8.21
C TRP A 132 -15.95 29.48 -7.32
N GLU A 133 -15.73 29.07 -6.07
CA GLU A 133 -14.98 29.87 -5.09
C GLU A 133 -13.55 30.24 -5.56
N GLN A 134 -12.90 29.35 -6.32
CA GLN A 134 -11.56 29.56 -6.87
C GLN A 134 -11.49 30.49 -8.09
N ILE A 135 -12.62 30.78 -8.76
CA ILE A 135 -12.67 31.56 -10.01
C ILE A 135 -13.41 32.88 -9.77
N ASP A 136 -14.59 32.81 -9.16
CA ASP A 136 -15.52 33.93 -8.95
C ASP A 136 -15.40 34.56 -7.55
N GLY A 137 -14.62 33.96 -6.64
CA GLY A 137 -14.49 34.39 -5.24
C GLY A 137 -15.74 34.13 -4.38
N VAL A 138 -16.79 33.57 -4.97
CA VAL A 138 -18.06 33.16 -4.35
C VAL A 138 -18.50 31.88 -5.04
N GLY A 139 -18.92 30.85 -4.32
CA GLY A 139 -19.33 29.59 -4.94
C GLY A 139 -19.11 28.36 -4.08
N GLY A 140 -19.26 27.18 -4.69
CA GLY A 140 -18.91 25.91 -4.04
C GLY A 140 -17.43 25.57 -4.20
N THR A 141 -16.83 24.94 -3.19
CA THR A 141 -15.44 24.47 -3.23
C THR A 141 -15.38 23.02 -3.73
N MET A 142 -14.73 22.76 -4.87
CA MET A 142 -14.42 21.40 -5.29
C MET A 142 -13.27 20.84 -4.45
N THR A 143 -13.61 20.14 -3.38
CA THR A 143 -12.62 19.46 -2.53
C THR A 143 -12.57 17.98 -2.90
N PRO A 144 -11.40 17.41 -3.26
CA PRO A 144 -11.30 15.97 -3.50
C PRO A 144 -11.79 15.20 -2.28
N PHE A 145 -12.64 14.19 -2.51
CA PHE A 145 -13.26 13.45 -1.42
C PHE A 145 -12.25 12.47 -0.82
N PHE A 146 -12.04 12.57 0.49
CA PHE A 146 -11.20 11.65 1.25
C PHE A 146 -12.05 11.02 2.36
N THR A 147 -11.75 9.78 2.73
CA THR A 147 -12.37 9.05 3.83
C THR A 147 -11.32 8.16 4.49
N GLY A 148 -11.46 7.92 5.80
CA GLY A 148 -10.37 7.34 6.61
C GLY A 148 -9.30 8.39 6.93
N VAL A 149 -8.02 8.07 6.72
CA VAL A 149 -6.93 9.06 6.82
C VAL A 149 -6.59 9.72 5.47
N ARG A 150 -6.36 11.04 5.53
CA ARG A 150 -5.81 11.86 4.45
C ARG A 150 -4.39 12.26 4.80
N VAL A 151 -3.48 12.12 3.85
CA VAL A 151 -2.11 12.64 3.90
C VAL A 151 -2.04 13.91 3.04
N SER A 152 -1.50 15.00 3.57
CA SER A 152 -1.31 16.27 2.84
C SER A 152 -0.12 16.19 1.85
N PRO A 153 0.04 17.14 0.92
CA PRO A 153 1.23 17.21 0.05
C PRO A 153 2.56 17.27 0.84
N GLU A 154 2.53 17.87 2.04
CA GLU A 154 3.65 17.96 2.97
C GLU A 154 3.90 16.65 3.75
N GLY A 155 3.08 15.62 3.55
CA GLY A 155 3.19 14.31 4.21
C GLY A 155 2.49 14.23 5.56
N VAL A 156 1.60 15.17 5.91
CA VAL A 156 0.92 15.20 7.22
C VAL A 156 -0.35 14.35 7.19
N LEU A 157 -0.41 13.32 8.01
CA LEU A 157 -1.58 12.46 8.19
C LEU A 157 -2.62 13.11 9.11
N SER A 158 -3.88 13.07 8.69
CA SER A 158 -5.05 13.62 9.39
C SER A 158 -6.27 12.71 9.21
N ARG A 159 -7.20 12.71 10.15
CA ARG A 159 -8.50 11.99 10.00
C ARG A 159 -9.47 12.85 9.20
N VAL A 160 -10.14 12.26 8.22
CA VAL A 160 -11.23 12.95 7.51
C VAL A 160 -12.53 12.86 8.32
N THR A 161 -13.21 13.99 8.47
CA THR A 161 -14.37 14.15 9.36
C THR A 161 -15.70 14.38 8.65
N THR A 162 -15.70 14.55 7.32
CA THR A 162 -16.90 14.77 6.51
C THR A 162 -17.42 13.46 5.91
N GLN A 163 -18.60 13.01 6.34
CA GLN A 163 -19.43 12.08 5.58
C GLN A 163 -20.19 12.85 4.48
N ASP A 164 -20.50 12.16 3.38
CA ASP A 164 -21.38 12.68 2.33
C ASP A 164 -22.86 12.51 2.75
N ASN A 165 -23.67 13.53 2.50
CA ASN A 165 -25.12 13.50 2.71
C ASN A 165 -25.91 13.26 1.41
N THR A 166 -25.24 13.06 0.26
CA THR A 166 -25.88 13.00 -1.06
C THR A 166 -25.82 11.62 -1.72
N GLY A 167 -24.76 10.83 -1.55
CA GLY A 167 -24.67 9.39 -1.88
C GLY A 167 -24.75 8.99 -3.36
N ASN A 168 -25.22 9.90 -4.23
CA ASN A 168 -25.64 9.58 -5.60
C ASN A 168 -24.48 9.15 -6.51
N LEU A 169 -23.29 9.75 -6.39
CA LEU A 169 -22.13 9.40 -7.21
C LEU A 169 -21.53 8.04 -6.83
N ALA A 170 -21.43 7.74 -5.54
CA ALA A 170 -20.98 6.44 -5.06
C ALA A 170 -21.95 5.32 -5.45
N ALA A 171 -23.27 5.56 -5.30
CA ALA A 171 -24.32 4.63 -5.71
C ALA A 171 -24.29 4.35 -7.23
N LEU A 172 -24.16 5.40 -8.07
CA LEU A 172 -24.08 5.26 -9.52
C LEU A 172 -22.84 4.46 -9.94
N ALA A 173 -21.68 4.75 -9.34
CA ALA A 173 -20.44 4.02 -9.59
C ALA A 173 -20.45 2.58 -9.06
N ALA A 174 -21.21 2.27 -8.01
CA ALA A 174 -21.42 0.91 -7.52
C ALA A 174 -22.36 0.12 -8.45
N GLN A 175 -23.47 0.72 -8.89
CA GLN A 175 -24.42 0.09 -9.81
C GLN A 175 -23.78 -0.26 -11.16
N ALA A 176 -23.01 0.66 -11.75
CA ALA A 176 -22.30 0.41 -13.01
C ALA A 176 -21.28 -0.74 -12.91
N ARG A 177 -20.70 -0.98 -11.73
CA ARG A 177 -19.65 -1.99 -11.52
C ARG A 177 -20.16 -3.36 -11.08
N LYS A 178 -21.35 -3.44 -10.47
CA LYS A 178 -22.02 -4.73 -10.21
C LYS A 178 -22.29 -5.51 -11.52
N ALA A 179 -22.46 -4.81 -12.63
CA ALA A 179 -22.61 -5.39 -13.97
C ALA A 179 -21.29 -5.88 -14.63
N SER A 180 -20.14 -5.72 -13.97
CA SER A 180 -18.81 -6.07 -14.53
C SER A 180 -18.25 -7.41 -14.01
N LEU A 181 -18.95 -8.09 -13.10
CA LEU A 181 -18.55 -9.40 -12.59
C LEU A 181 -19.12 -10.52 -13.46
N ASN A 182 -18.34 -11.58 -13.67
CA ASN A 182 -18.86 -12.83 -14.25
C ASN A 182 -19.73 -13.53 -13.19
N ASP A 183 -20.90 -14.05 -13.58
CA ASP A 183 -21.92 -14.63 -12.69
C ASP A 183 -21.38 -15.71 -11.74
N ASP A 184 -20.40 -16.48 -12.23
CA ASP A 184 -19.62 -17.48 -11.49
C ASP A 184 -18.81 -16.84 -10.34
N MET A 185 -18.02 -15.81 -10.64
CA MET A 185 -17.22 -15.08 -9.65
C MET A 185 -18.10 -14.39 -8.60
N ALA A 186 -19.31 -14.00 -8.97
CA ALA A 186 -20.25 -13.37 -8.06
C ALA A 186 -20.85 -14.35 -7.02
N GLN A 187 -20.76 -15.67 -7.23
CA GLN A 187 -21.25 -16.64 -6.26
C GLN A 187 -20.37 -16.67 -5.01
N PRO A 188 -20.97 -16.73 -3.80
CA PRO A 188 -20.24 -17.01 -2.56
C PRO A 188 -19.63 -18.41 -2.56
N SER A 189 -18.37 -18.48 -2.16
CA SER A 189 -17.57 -19.70 -2.07
C SER A 189 -16.88 -19.78 -0.71
N SER A 190 -16.99 -20.93 -0.04
CA SER A 190 -16.24 -21.21 1.19
C SER A 190 -14.75 -21.48 0.94
N LEU A 191 -14.41 -21.90 -0.27
CA LEU A 191 -13.04 -22.20 -0.70
C LEU A 191 -12.88 -21.93 -2.19
N ARG A 192 -12.59 -20.67 -2.51
CA ARG A 192 -12.06 -20.25 -3.81
C ARG A 192 -10.55 -20.42 -3.81
N LEU A 193 -10.02 -20.87 -4.93
CA LEU A 193 -8.63 -21.19 -5.17
C LEU A 193 -8.12 -20.28 -6.30
N VAL A 194 -6.97 -19.65 -6.09
CA VAL A 194 -6.33 -18.76 -7.05
C VAL A 194 -4.91 -19.25 -7.32
N SER A 195 -4.66 -19.65 -8.56
CA SER A 195 -3.32 -20.00 -9.07
C SER A 195 -2.50 -18.73 -9.24
N LEU A 196 -1.35 -18.63 -8.58
CA LEU A 196 -0.48 -17.47 -8.71
C LEU A 196 0.26 -17.46 -10.05
N ALA A 197 0.69 -18.63 -10.55
CA ALA A 197 1.34 -18.73 -11.87
C ALA A 197 0.38 -18.33 -13.01
N ARG A 198 -0.87 -18.79 -12.97
CA ARG A 198 -1.86 -18.44 -14.01
C ARG A 198 -2.35 -17.00 -13.89
N LEU A 199 -2.50 -16.48 -12.67
CA LEU A 199 -2.83 -15.06 -12.46
C LEU A 199 -1.70 -14.15 -12.95
N GLU A 200 -0.44 -14.51 -12.69
CA GLU A 200 0.73 -13.82 -13.22
C GLU A 200 0.73 -13.80 -14.74
N HIS A 201 0.58 -14.96 -15.39
CA HIS A 201 0.59 -15.10 -16.84
C HIS A 201 -0.45 -14.21 -17.52
N GLU A 202 -1.69 -14.23 -17.02
CA GLU A 202 -2.79 -13.42 -17.55
C GLU A 202 -2.57 -11.92 -17.32
N VAL A 203 -1.98 -11.53 -16.19
CA VAL A 203 -1.60 -10.13 -15.94
C VAL A 203 -0.45 -9.71 -16.86
N ALA A 204 0.56 -10.56 -17.06
CA ALA A 204 1.69 -10.31 -17.94
C ALA A 204 1.26 -10.12 -19.40
N GLN A 205 0.37 -10.98 -19.91
CA GLN A 205 -0.20 -10.85 -21.25
C GLN A 205 -0.94 -9.51 -21.41
N ARG A 206 -1.77 -9.13 -20.43
CA ARG A 206 -2.50 -7.86 -20.46
C ARG A 206 -1.55 -6.65 -20.41
N LEU A 207 -0.49 -6.70 -19.61
CA LEU A 207 0.52 -5.64 -19.57
C LEU A 207 1.24 -5.50 -20.93
N ALA A 208 1.63 -6.60 -21.56
CA ALA A 208 2.24 -6.61 -22.89
C ALA A 208 1.30 -6.02 -23.97
N ASP A 209 0.00 -6.31 -23.88
CA ASP A 209 -1.01 -5.70 -24.74
C ASP A 209 -1.28 -4.21 -24.42
N GLY A 210 -0.81 -3.71 -23.28
CA GLY A 210 -1.09 -2.36 -22.75
C GLY A 210 -2.48 -2.21 -22.15
N LEU A 211 -3.13 -3.31 -21.77
CA LEU A 211 -4.47 -3.35 -21.18
C LEU A 211 -4.44 -3.18 -19.65
N PRO A 212 -5.44 -2.53 -19.04
CA PRO A 212 -5.56 -2.43 -17.59
C PRO A 212 -5.79 -3.82 -16.96
N VAL A 213 -5.24 -4.01 -15.77
CA VAL A 213 -5.54 -5.17 -14.92
C VAL A 213 -6.98 -5.02 -14.42
N PRO A 214 -7.89 -5.97 -14.70
CA PRO A 214 -9.29 -5.88 -14.32
C PRO A 214 -9.45 -6.05 -12.81
N GLN A 215 -10.55 -5.52 -12.28
CA GLN A 215 -10.85 -5.60 -10.85
C GLN A 215 -11.02 -7.03 -10.34
N SER A 216 -11.36 -8.00 -11.21
CA SER A 216 -11.33 -9.42 -10.87
C SER A 216 -9.94 -9.91 -10.47
N MET A 217 -8.89 -9.56 -11.23
CA MET A 217 -7.50 -9.89 -10.92
C MET A 217 -6.98 -9.07 -9.73
N ALA A 218 -7.28 -7.76 -9.70
CA ALA A 218 -6.81 -6.87 -8.63
C ALA A 218 -7.35 -7.25 -7.24
N ASN A 219 -8.58 -7.78 -7.17
CA ASN A 219 -9.25 -8.20 -5.93
C ASN A 219 -9.21 -9.74 -5.70
N PHE A 220 -8.25 -10.46 -6.28
CA PHE A 220 -8.07 -11.92 -6.09
C PHE A 220 -9.37 -12.75 -6.24
N ALA A 221 -10.15 -12.48 -7.29
CA ALA A 221 -11.44 -13.13 -7.55
C ALA A 221 -12.45 -13.04 -6.38
N GLY A 222 -12.34 -12.00 -5.54
CA GLY A 222 -13.22 -11.76 -4.40
C GLY A 222 -12.78 -12.48 -3.11
N LEU A 223 -11.58 -13.08 -3.05
CA LEU A 223 -11.03 -13.64 -1.81
C LEU A 223 -10.98 -12.58 -0.70
N SER A 224 -11.46 -12.92 0.49
CA SER A 224 -11.56 -11.99 1.65
C SER A 224 -10.57 -12.29 2.80
N ARG A 225 -9.83 -13.41 2.70
CA ARG A 225 -8.69 -13.80 3.53
C ARG A 225 -7.99 -15.00 2.89
N VAL A 226 -6.74 -15.29 3.29
CA VAL A 226 -6.08 -16.58 2.98
C VAL A 226 -6.35 -17.56 4.12
N GLN A 227 -6.70 -18.80 3.78
CA GLN A 227 -6.80 -19.91 4.73
C GLN A 227 -5.88 -21.06 4.37
N TYR A 228 -5.62 -21.27 3.08
CA TYR A 228 -4.80 -22.37 2.58
C TYR A 228 -3.75 -21.86 1.59
N VAL A 229 -2.61 -22.53 1.56
CA VAL A 229 -1.60 -22.39 0.50
C VAL A 229 -1.27 -23.79 0.00
N PHE A 230 -1.45 -24.06 -1.28
CA PHE A 230 -1.06 -25.32 -1.90
C PHE A 230 0.14 -25.10 -2.82
N VAL A 231 0.98 -26.12 -2.94
CA VAL A 231 2.22 -26.13 -3.71
C VAL A 231 2.08 -27.23 -4.74
N ASP A 232 1.99 -26.85 -6.02
CA ASP A 232 1.85 -27.78 -7.14
C ASP A 232 3.14 -27.74 -7.96
N ALA A 233 4.06 -28.65 -7.64
CA ALA A 233 5.36 -28.73 -8.32
C ALA A 233 5.25 -29.23 -9.77
N ASP A 234 4.21 -30.01 -10.09
CA ASP A 234 3.99 -30.52 -11.45
C ASP A 234 3.41 -29.41 -12.36
N ALA A 235 2.60 -28.50 -11.79
CA ALA A 235 2.06 -27.33 -12.49
C ALA A 235 2.95 -26.07 -12.39
N HIS A 236 4.10 -26.14 -11.71
CA HIS A 236 4.98 -25.00 -11.41
C HIS A 236 4.27 -23.83 -10.68
N ASP A 237 3.41 -24.14 -9.70
CA ASP A 237 2.44 -23.19 -9.15
C ASP A 237 2.36 -23.17 -7.61
N VAL A 238 1.90 -22.04 -7.08
CA VAL A 238 1.51 -21.83 -5.69
C VAL A 238 0.07 -21.28 -5.69
N ILE A 239 -0.84 -21.98 -5.02
CA ILE A 239 -2.28 -21.71 -5.08
C ILE A 239 -2.77 -21.20 -3.74
N LEU A 240 -3.44 -20.04 -3.73
CA LEU A 240 -4.02 -19.44 -2.52
C LEU A 240 -5.49 -19.86 -2.40
N GLY A 241 -5.88 -20.38 -1.24
CA GLY A 241 -7.24 -20.83 -0.94
C GLY A 241 -7.89 -20.04 0.20
N GLY A 242 -9.16 -19.67 0.05
CA GLY A 242 -9.94 -19.00 1.10
C GLY A 242 -11.39 -18.70 0.71
N PRO A 243 -12.17 -18.05 1.58
CA PRO A 243 -13.55 -17.69 1.28
C PRO A 243 -13.58 -16.48 0.36
N ALA A 244 -14.45 -16.55 -0.66
CA ALA A 244 -14.64 -15.49 -1.65
C ALA A 244 -16.11 -15.24 -1.94
N GLU A 245 -16.42 -14.05 -2.46
CA GLU A 245 -17.75 -13.66 -2.88
C GLU A 245 -17.71 -12.48 -3.87
N ALA A 246 -18.88 -12.10 -4.41
CA ALA A 246 -19.03 -10.79 -5.04
C ALA A 246 -18.60 -9.67 -4.08
N TRP A 247 -17.95 -8.63 -4.60
CA TRP A 247 -17.67 -7.41 -3.86
C TRP A 247 -18.40 -6.21 -4.45
N GLN A 248 -18.54 -5.19 -3.61
CA GLN A 248 -19.02 -3.85 -3.95
C GLN A 248 -18.02 -2.83 -3.38
N TYR A 249 -18.09 -1.58 -3.84
CA TYR A 249 -17.30 -0.50 -3.24
C TYR A 249 -18.13 0.16 -2.15
N ASN A 250 -17.56 0.28 -0.94
CA ASN A 250 -18.18 1.05 0.14
C ASN A 250 -18.11 2.57 -0.14
N GLU A 251 -18.70 3.38 0.74
CA GLU A 251 -18.63 4.86 0.67
C GLU A 251 -17.20 5.41 0.63
N GLN A 252 -16.21 4.61 1.08
CA GLN A 252 -14.79 4.95 1.13
C GLN A 252 -14.02 4.50 -0.12
N GLY A 253 -14.71 3.94 -1.12
CA GLY A 253 -14.08 3.41 -2.34
C GLY A 253 -13.28 2.13 -2.12
N GLN A 254 -13.43 1.45 -0.98
CA GLN A 254 -12.78 0.17 -0.70
C GLN A 254 -13.65 -0.99 -1.21
N PRO A 255 -13.05 -2.01 -1.86
CA PRO A 255 -13.75 -3.21 -2.29
C PRO A 255 -14.04 -4.11 -1.07
N VAL A 256 -15.33 -4.35 -0.80
CA VAL A 256 -15.83 -5.15 0.32
C VAL A 256 -16.80 -6.23 -0.16
N GLY A 257 -16.74 -7.42 0.43
CA GLY A 257 -17.66 -8.52 0.16
C GLY A 257 -19.11 -8.13 0.41
N VAL A 258 -20.02 -8.51 -0.51
CA VAL A 258 -21.43 -8.12 -0.48
C VAL A 258 -22.18 -8.72 0.72
N THR A 259 -21.78 -9.90 1.18
CA THR A 259 -22.39 -10.65 2.30
C THR A 259 -21.63 -10.43 3.60
N SER A 260 -20.30 -10.52 3.58
CA SER A 260 -19.48 -10.44 4.80
C SER A 260 -19.10 -9.01 5.22
N GLY A 261 -19.16 -8.04 4.30
CA GLY A 261 -18.66 -6.68 4.52
C GLY A 261 -17.13 -6.57 4.66
N ARG A 262 -16.38 -7.69 4.58
CA ARG A 262 -14.91 -7.69 4.73
C ARG A 262 -14.22 -7.14 3.48
N PRO A 263 -13.07 -6.47 3.60
CA PRO A 263 -12.25 -6.09 2.45
C PRO A 263 -11.74 -7.32 1.69
N THR A 264 -11.69 -7.22 0.37
CA THR A 264 -11.05 -8.25 -0.48
C THR A 264 -9.53 -8.12 -0.45
N LEU A 265 -8.82 -9.25 -0.56
CA LEU A 265 -7.37 -9.27 -0.78
C LEU A 265 -7.01 -8.44 -2.01
N GLN A 266 -5.89 -7.71 -1.95
CA GLN A 266 -5.42 -6.85 -3.05
C GLN A 266 -4.14 -7.40 -3.67
N LEU A 267 -4.10 -7.50 -5.00
CA LEU A 267 -2.90 -7.91 -5.75
C LEU A 267 -1.73 -6.95 -5.51
N ASP A 268 -2.00 -5.66 -5.32
CA ASP A 268 -0.97 -4.69 -4.95
C ASP A 268 -0.34 -4.95 -3.58
N ASP A 269 -1.12 -5.42 -2.60
CA ASP A 269 -0.60 -5.76 -1.28
C ASP A 269 0.26 -7.02 -1.37
N PHE A 270 -0.22 -8.07 -2.07
CA PHE A 270 0.54 -9.30 -2.29
C PHE A 270 1.86 -9.05 -3.01
N VAL A 271 1.85 -8.34 -4.14
CA VAL A 271 3.10 -8.03 -4.89
C VAL A 271 4.03 -7.15 -4.06
N THR A 272 3.51 -6.27 -3.21
CA THR A 272 4.35 -5.48 -2.29
C THR A 272 5.08 -6.39 -1.29
N VAL A 273 4.34 -7.23 -0.55
CA VAL A 273 4.96 -8.10 0.48
C VAL A 273 5.81 -9.21 -0.12
N LEU A 274 5.42 -9.79 -1.27
CA LEU A 274 6.23 -10.76 -2.01
C LEU A 274 7.62 -10.18 -2.30
N ARG A 275 7.68 -8.98 -2.89
CA ARG A 275 8.94 -8.31 -3.23
C ARG A 275 9.78 -7.93 -2.02
N THR A 276 9.15 -7.60 -0.89
CA THR A 276 9.83 -7.43 0.42
C THR A 276 10.54 -8.72 0.83
N PHE A 277 9.83 -9.85 0.89
CA PHE A 277 10.44 -11.10 1.35
C PHE A 277 11.51 -11.64 0.38
N LEU A 278 11.29 -11.53 -0.94
CA LEU A 278 12.26 -11.95 -1.96
C LEU A 278 13.58 -11.15 -1.89
N ARG A 279 13.55 -9.88 -1.44
CA ARG A 279 14.76 -9.05 -1.23
C ARG A 279 15.65 -9.50 -0.08
N GLY A 280 15.19 -10.42 0.76
CA GLY A 280 15.91 -10.86 1.95
C GLY A 280 15.40 -10.25 3.27
N GLU A 281 14.49 -9.27 3.22
CA GLU A 281 13.92 -8.63 4.43
C GLU A 281 13.10 -9.65 5.24
N GLY A 282 13.31 -9.70 6.56
CA GLY A 282 12.67 -10.66 7.46
C GLY A 282 11.49 -10.08 8.25
N ASP A 283 11.48 -8.76 8.43
CA ASP A 283 10.41 -8.02 9.07
C ASP A 283 10.12 -6.69 8.37
N PHE A 284 8.89 -6.19 8.55
CA PHE A 284 8.46 -4.86 8.12
C PHE A 284 7.56 -4.23 9.17
N GLY A 285 7.28 -2.95 9.04
CA GLY A 285 6.39 -2.29 9.96
C GLY A 285 6.33 -0.77 9.83
N CYS A 286 5.65 -0.17 10.80
CA CYS A 286 5.63 1.26 11.02
C CYS A 286 5.74 1.61 12.51
N SER A 287 6.19 2.81 12.81
CA SER A 287 6.13 3.40 14.15
C SER A 287 5.75 4.88 14.06
N ILE A 288 5.00 5.32 15.06
CA ILE A 288 4.58 6.71 15.24
C ILE A 288 5.26 7.21 16.51
N ASN A 289 6.25 8.09 16.35
CA ASN A 289 7.22 8.47 17.37
C ASN A 289 7.07 9.94 17.78
N THR A 290 6.96 10.19 19.09
CA THR A 290 7.03 11.55 19.64
C THR A 290 8.47 12.06 19.65
N ARG A 291 8.66 13.35 19.40
CA ARG A 291 9.97 14.02 19.45
C ARG A 291 10.39 14.31 20.89
N ASP A 292 11.63 14.04 21.24
CA ASP A 292 12.21 14.21 22.58
C ASP A 292 11.90 15.61 23.17
N GLU A 293 12.10 16.67 22.37
CA GLU A 293 11.84 18.06 22.80
C GLU A 293 10.35 18.34 23.08
N GLY A 294 9.45 17.69 22.34
CA GLY A 294 8.01 17.79 22.55
C GLY A 294 7.55 17.05 23.81
N VAL A 295 8.12 15.87 24.07
CA VAL A 295 7.86 15.09 25.30
C VAL A 295 8.37 15.86 26.52
N LYS A 296 9.58 16.42 26.46
CA LYS A 296 10.12 17.27 27.52
C LYS A 296 9.23 18.49 27.79
N ALA A 297 8.85 19.22 26.73
CA ALA A 297 7.98 20.40 26.86
C ALA A 297 6.58 20.06 27.40
N LEU A 298 6.08 18.84 27.14
CA LEU A 298 4.87 18.30 27.72
C LEU A 298 5.04 17.99 29.21
N GLN A 299 6.10 17.27 29.60
CA GLN A 299 6.40 16.95 31.01
C GLN A 299 6.52 18.22 31.87
N GLU A 300 7.30 19.21 31.42
CA GLU A 300 7.46 20.49 32.11
C GLU A 300 6.11 21.21 32.29
N TYR A 301 5.26 21.21 31.26
CA TYR A 301 3.94 21.85 31.33
C TYR A 301 2.97 21.14 32.27
N VAL A 302 2.95 19.80 32.27
CA VAL A 302 2.14 18.99 33.20
C VAL A 302 2.59 19.24 34.65
N GLN A 303 3.90 19.20 34.93
CA GLN A 303 4.44 19.48 36.27
C GLN A 303 4.08 20.90 36.75
N GLN A 304 4.25 21.91 35.90
CA GLN A 304 3.92 23.31 36.22
C GLN A 304 2.42 23.54 36.44
N SER A 305 1.56 22.80 35.74
CA SER A 305 0.11 22.88 35.89
C SER A 305 -0.35 22.25 37.20
N LEU A 306 0.07 21.01 37.47
CA LEU A 306 -0.33 20.27 38.67
C LEU A 306 0.22 20.90 39.96
N ALA A 307 1.37 21.57 39.91
CA ALA A 307 1.90 22.36 41.03
C ALA A 307 0.99 23.54 41.45
N ARG A 308 -0.01 23.90 40.64
CA ARG A 308 -1.01 24.96 40.95
C ARG A 308 -2.31 24.41 41.53
N GLY A 309 -2.42 23.09 41.69
CA GLY A 309 -3.62 22.40 42.17
C GLY A 309 -4.62 22.03 41.05
N PRO A 310 -5.81 21.51 41.42
CA PRO A 310 -6.85 21.05 40.50
C PRO A 310 -7.26 22.08 39.44
N LEU A 311 -7.42 21.63 38.19
CA LEU A 311 -7.96 22.47 37.13
C LEU A 311 -9.47 22.71 37.31
N PRO A 312 -9.97 23.96 37.23
CA PRO A 312 -11.40 24.24 37.19
C PRO A 312 -12.06 23.61 35.96
N ALA A 313 -13.24 23.01 36.15
CA ALA A 313 -13.98 22.38 35.08
C ALA A 313 -14.34 23.36 33.93
N GLY A 314 -14.47 22.84 32.71
CA GLY A 314 -14.93 23.61 31.55
C GLY A 314 -13.80 24.16 30.66
N SER A 315 -13.64 25.48 30.59
CA SER A 315 -12.70 26.13 29.64
C SER A 315 -11.24 25.93 30.01
N ALA A 316 -10.88 25.91 31.30
CA ALA A 316 -9.50 25.71 31.73
C ALA A 316 -8.98 24.33 31.34
N VAL A 317 -9.77 23.27 31.56
CA VAL A 317 -9.48 21.90 31.08
C VAL A 317 -9.31 21.85 29.56
N ARG A 318 -10.20 22.46 28.77
CA ARG A 318 -10.06 22.48 27.30
C ARG A 318 -8.78 23.19 26.84
N ASN A 319 -8.43 24.31 27.48
CA ASN A 319 -7.19 25.03 27.19
C ASN A 319 -5.96 24.20 27.58
N PHE A 320 -5.99 23.49 28.71
CA PHE A 320 -4.94 22.58 29.13
C PHE A 320 -4.73 21.47 28.09
N VAL A 321 -5.79 20.76 27.67
CA VAL A 321 -5.69 19.70 26.64
C VAL A 321 -5.13 20.21 25.32
N ASN A 322 -5.60 21.36 24.84
CA ASN A 322 -5.07 22.00 23.62
C ASN A 322 -3.58 22.34 23.77
N MET A 323 -3.15 22.75 24.96
CA MET A 323 -1.74 23.00 25.27
C MET A 323 -0.91 21.72 25.40
N LEU A 324 -1.44 20.60 25.92
CA LEU A 324 -0.74 19.31 25.91
C LEU A 324 -0.39 18.89 24.48
N GLN A 325 -1.38 18.92 23.58
CA GLN A 325 -1.18 18.62 22.16
C GLN A 325 -0.19 19.58 21.49
N LYS A 326 -0.32 20.89 21.75
CA LYS A 326 0.62 21.91 21.22
C LYS A 326 2.04 21.76 21.76
N LYS A 327 2.22 21.30 22.99
CA LYS A 327 3.53 21.07 23.62
C LYS A 327 4.21 19.81 23.10
N LEU A 328 3.44 18.72 22.90
CA LEU A 328 3.97 17.48 22.34
C LEU A 328 4.35 17.62 20.85
N GLY A 329 3.68 18.53 20.12
CA GLY A 329 4.01 18.84 18.73
C GLY A 329 3.54 17.77 17.74
N ARG A 330 4.20 17.67 16.58
CA ARG A 330 3.98 16.57 15.63
C ARG A 330 4.80 15.34 15.97
N GLN A 331 4.32 14.19 15.52
CA GLN A 331 4.97 12.89 15.69
C GLN A 331 5.46 12.40 14.32
N ASP A 332 6.63 11.78 14.31
CA ASP A 332 7.28 11.29 13.10
C ASP A 332 6.83 9.87 12.78
N VAL A 333 6.42 9.65 11.53
CA VAL A 333 6.04 8.34 10.99
C VAL A 333 7.25 7.71 10.33
N VAL A 334 7.65 6.54 10.82
CA VAL A 334 8.74 5.74 10.25
C VAL A 334 8.16 4.44 9.73
N VAL A 335 8.41 4.13 8.45
CA VAL A 335 8.02 2.86 7.80
C VAL A 335 9.30 2.15 7.36
N TRP A 336 9.38 0.83 7.57
CA TRP A 336 10.53 0.01 7.17
C TRP A 336 10.09 -1.33 6.58
N GLY A 337 10.97 -1.97 5.81
CA GLY A 337 10.73 -3.28 5.16
C GLY A 337 9.67 -3.28 4.05
N ILE A 338 9.05 -2.14 3.74
CA ILE A 338 8.10 -1.97 2.63
C ILE A 338 8.25 -0.56 2.02
N PRO A 339 7.86 -0.35 0.75
CA PRO A 339 7.80 0.99 0.17
C PRO A 339 6.81 1.86 0.96
N ALA A 340 7.26 3.03 1.43
CA ALA A 340 6.45 3.93 2.25
C ALA A 340 5.29 4.61 1.47
N ASP A 341 5.31 4.51 0.13
CA ASP A 341 4.25 4.92 -0.79
C ASP A 341 3.31 3.76 -1.19
N SER A 342 3.43 2.58 -0.58
CA SER A 342 2.54 1.44 -0.83
C SER A 342 1.21 1.53 -0.07
N ARG A 343 0.19 0.80 -0.55
CA ARG A 343 -1.07 0.62 0.21
C ARG A 343 -0.83 -0.08 1.54
N VAL A 344 0.09 -1.07 1.57
CA VAL A 344 0.51 -1.79 2.77
C VAL A 344 0.97 -0.81 3.85
N ALA A 345 1.84 0.15 3.50
CA ALA A 345 2.32 1.18 4.42
C ALA A 345 1.18 2.06 4.95
N ARG A 346 0.25 2.47 4.08
CA ARG A 346 -0.94 3.23 4.48
C ARG A 346 -1.81 2.47 5.47
N VAL A 347 -2.11 1.19 5.21
CA VAL A 347 -2.96 0.33 6.07
C VAL A 347 -2.34 0.21 7.47
N ILE A 348 -1.06 -0.14 7.58
CA ILE A 348 -0.45 -0.38 8.89
C ILE A 348 -0.30 0.93 9.71
N VAL A 349 0.04 2.05 9.06
CA VAL A 349 0.12 3.36 9.73
C VAL A 349 -1.26 3.81 10.21
N GLU A 350 -2.30 3.61 9.39
CA GLU A 350 -3.67 3.92 9.79
C GLU A 350 -4.15 3.03 10.94
N ALA A 351 -3.78 1.75 10.96
CA ALA A 351 -4.11 0.82 12.04
C ALA A 351 -3.45 1.18 13.39
N ASP A 352 -2.16 1.54 13.41
CA ASP A 352 -1.52 2.07 14.63
C ASP A 352 -2.20 3.36 15.09
N TYR A 353 -2.41 4.30 14.17
CA TYR A 353 -3.08 5.56 14.47
C TYR A 353 -4.48 5.34 15.08
N ARG A 354 -5.32 4.49 14.48
CA ARG A 354 -6.66 4.18 15.00
C ARG A 354 -6.62 3.39 16.33
N MET A 355 -5.69 2.44 16.51
CA MET A 355 -5.47 1.76 17.79
C MET A 355 -5.15 2.76 18.91
N LYS A 356 -4.27 3.73 18.65
CA LYS A 356 -3.98 4.81 19.61
C LYS A 356 -5.22 5.64 19.92
N LEU A 357 -5.98 6.08 18.89
CA LEU A 357 -7.24 6.82 19.09
C LEU A 357 -8.24 6.05 19.97
N ILE A 358 -8.34 4.73 19.82
CA ILE A 358 -9.21 3.87 20.64
C ILE A 358 -8.74 3.88 22.09
N GLY A 359 -7.46 3.55 22.33
CA GLY A 359 -6.93 3.46 23.68
C GLY A 359 -6.94 4.77 24.46
N ILE A 360 -6.90 5.92 23.78
CA ILE A 360 -7.04 7.25 24.41
C ILE A 360 -8.44 7.86 24.34
N ASP A 361 -9.51 7.12 24.03
CA ASP A 361 -10.89 7.63 24.04
C ASP A 361 -11.15 8.78 23.03
N LYS A 362 -10.67 8.60 21.79
CA LYS A 362 -10.93 9.50 20.63
C LYS A 362 -11.59 8.77 19.44
N LEU A 363 -11.74 7.45 19.53
CA LEU A 363 -12.45 6.59 18.59
C LEU A 363 -13.12 5.44 19.37
N ASP A 364 -14.42 5.24 19.20
CA ASP A 364 -15.14 4.16 19.89
C ASP A 364 -14.99 2.83 19.15
N ALA A 365 -14.33 1.86 19.79
CA ALA A 365 -14.21 0.47 19.32
C ALA A 365 -15.37 -0.43 19.76
N GLY A 366 -16.21 0.02 20.69
CA GLY A 366 -17.32 -0.72 21.27
C GLY A 366 -17.04 -1.16 22.71
N LYS A 367 -18.10 -1.53 23.44
CA LYS A 367 -18.05 -1.79 24.89
C LYS A 367 -17.07 -2.89 25.30
N SER A 368 -16.75 -3.82 24.40
CA SER A 368 -15.80 -4.91 24.62
C SER A 368 -14.32 -4.49 24.50
N ILE A 369 -14.05 -3.33 23.89
CA ILE A 369 -12.71 -2.73 23.79
C ILE A 369 -12.78 -1.32 24.40
N PRO A 370 -12.96 -1.21 25.74
CA PRO A 370 -12.93 0.06 26.45
C PRO A 370 -11.57 0.75 26.32
N SER A 371 -11.55 2.09 26.40
CA SER A 371 -10.30 2.85 26.40
C SER A 371 -9.46 2.55 27.65
N TYR A 372 -8.17 2.93 27.64
CA TYR A 372 -7.32 2.86 28.83
C TYR A 372 -7.94 3.60 30.02
N PHE A 373 -8.54 4.77 29.75
CA PHE A 373 -9.22 5.58 30.77
C PHE A 373 -10.45 4.88 31.37
N ASP A 374 -11.25 4.17 30.57
CA ASP A 374 -12.42 3.42 31.06
C ASP A 374 -12.03 2.23 31.93
N LEU A 375 -10.84 1.66 31.70
CA LEU A 375 -10.31 0.54 32.48
C LEU A 375 -9.64 0.95 33.80
N LEU A 376 -9.41 2.26 34.05
CA LEU A 376 -8.76 2.71 35.28
C LEU A 376 -9.60 2.37 36.52
N PRO A 377 -9.06 1.64 37.51
CA PRO A 377 -9.80 1.24 38.71
C PRO A 377 -9.98 2.40 39.69
N LEU A 378 -11.05 2.35 40.50
CA LEU A 378 -11.47 3.43 41.40
C LEU A 378 -10.40 3.92 42.41
N ASN A 379 -9.37 3.12 42.71
CA ASN A 379 -8.24 3.53 43.54
C ASN A 379 -7.24 4.42 42.75
N LEU A 380 -6.89 4.03 41.52
CA LEU A 380 -6.04 4.86 40.65
C LEU A 380 -6.78 6.13 40.19
N GLN A 381 -8.11 6.09 40.11
CA GLN A 381 -8.93 7.30 39.90
C GLN A 381 -8.89 8.28 41.10
N LYS A 382 -8.49 7.85 42.31
CA LYS A 382 -8.38 8.72 43.50
C LYS A 382 -6.99 9.34 43.64
N ASP A 383 -5.96 8.59 43.25
CA ASP A 383 -4.55 9.01 43.33
C ASP A 383 -3.83 8.64 42.01
N PRO A 384 -4.15 9.33 40.90
CA PRO A 384 -3.60 8.97 39.60
C PRO A 384 -2.16 9.45 39.43
N PRO A 385 -1.35 8.74 38.62
CA PRO A 385 -0.06 9.23 38.15
C PRO A 385 -0.24 10.46 37.28
N ASN A 386 0.63 11.47 37.47
CA ASN A 386 0.58 12.75 36.76
C ASN A 386 0.66 12.62 35.23
N MET A 387 1.43 11.62 34.75
CA MET A 387 1.58 11.30 33.34
C MET A 387 1.96 9.83 33.19
N GLU A 388 1.26 9.10 32.33
CA GLU A 388 1.62 7.74 31.91
C GLU A 388 2.22 7.78 30.50
N ALA A 389 3.29 7.02 30.29
CA ALA A 389 3.90 6.76 29.00
C ALA A 389 3.69 5.30 28.63
N LEU A 390 2.72 5.05 27.75
CA LEU A 390 2.33 3.73 27.32
C LEU A 390 2.87 3.46 25.92
N ARG A 391 3.04 2.18 25.60
CA ARG A 391 3.37 1.72 24.26
C ARG A 391 2.45 0.57 23.88
N TRP A 392 1.74 0.71 22.76
CA TRP A 392 0.96 -0.35 22.14
C TRP A 392 1.48 -0.63 20.74
N TRP A 393 1.51 -1.89 20.32
CA TRP A 393 1.82 -2.20 18.92
C TRP A 393 1.07 -3.43 18.43
N LEU A 394 0.73 -3.43 17.15
CA LEU A 394 0.07 -4.54 16.48
C LEU A 394 1.11 -5.49 15.88
N THR A 395 0.86 -6.79 15.98
CA THR A 395 1.65 -7.85 15.35
C THR A 395 0.75 -9.05 15.03
N MET A 396 1.23 -10.06 14.31
CA MET A 396 0.39 -11.19 13.88
C MET A 396 -0.07 -12.05 15.06
N LYS A 397 -1.24 -12.67 14.92
CA LYS A 397 -1.69 -13.79 15.75
C LYS A 397 -2.12 -14.94 14.84
N TYR A 398 -1.51 -16.11 15.06
CA TYR A 398 -1.95 -17.39 14.49
C TYR A 398 -2.02 -18.41 15.64
N ASP A 399 -3.01 -19.29 15.61
CA ASP A 399 -3.12 -20.40 16.59
C ASP A 399 -2.34 -21.63 16.11
N ALA A 400 -2.29 -21.83 14.80
CA ALA A 400 -1.39 -22.76 14.12
C ALA A 400 -1.19 -22.37 12.64
N VAL A 401 -0.07 -22.78 12.07
CA VAL A 401 0.12 -22.92 10.62
C VAL A 401 0.39 -24.39 10.38
N TYR A 402 -0.63 -25.14 9.98
CA TYR A 402 -0.46 -26.56 9.69
C TYR A 402 0.21 -26.75 8.34
N HIS A 403 1.01 -27.80 8.20
CA HIS A 403 1.55 -28.27 6.92
C HIS A 403 1.32 -29.78 6.74
N SER A 404 1.16 -30.22 5.50
CA SER A 404 1.18 -31.65 5.16
C SER A 404 2.59 -32.24 5.37
N PRO A 405 2.76 -33.57 5.52
CA PRO A 405 4.07 -34.18 5.75
C PRO A 405 5.10 -33.92 4.63
N ASP A 406 4.63 -33.80 3.37
CA ASP A 406 5.42 -33.43 2.19
C ASP A 406 5.57 -31.90 2.00
N ARG A 407 4.98 -31.10 2.90
CA ARG A 407 4.91 -29.64 2.83
C ARG A 407 4.38 -29.12 1.47
N ALA A 408 3.44 -29.86 0.88
CA ALA A 408 2.73 -29.48 -0.35
C ALA A 408 1.40 -28.74 -0.09
N ALA A 409 0.92 -28.74 1.14
CA ALA A 409 -0.26 -27.99 1.56
C ALA A 409 -0.04 -27.35 2.93
N PHE A 410 -0.56 -26.15 3.13
CA PHE A 410 -0.52 -25.39 4.37
C PHE A 410 -1.92 -24.85 4.71
N GLU A 411 -2.25 -24.81 6.00
CA GLU A 411 -3.50 -24.26 6.54
C GLU A 411 -3.21 -23.25 7.66
N ILE A 412 -3.73 -22.03 7.51
CA ILE A 412 -3.57 -20.94 8.47
C ILE A 412 -4.79 -20.93 9.39
N GLN A 413 -4.58 -21.25 10.68
CA GLN A 413 -5.64 -21.26 11.70
C GLN A 413 -5.48 -20.13 12.71
N GLY A 414 -6.62 -19.58 13.15
CA GLY A 414 -6.65 -18.55 14.19
C GLY A 414 -6.12 -17.18 13.77
N ALA A 415 -5.99 -16.94 12.46
CA ALA A 415 -5.51 -15.70 11.85
C ALA A 415 -6.24 -14.48 12.41
N SER A 416 -5.47 -13.59 13.01
CA SER A 416 -5.92 -12.37 13.67
C SER A 416 -4.70 -11.46 13.92
N VAL A 417 -4.92 -10.36 14.63
CA VAL A 417 -3.87 -9.44 15.06
C VAL A 417 -3.81 -9.41 16.58
N LYS A 418 -2.59 -9.42 17.12
CA LYS A 418 -2.29 -9.25 18.54
C LYS A 418 -1.91 -7.81 18.81
N CYS A 419 -2.61 -7.17 19.74
CA CYS A 419 -2.10 -5.98 20.40
C CYS A 419 -1.15 -6.42 21.50
N LEU A 420 0.05 -5.84 21.51
CA LEU A 420 1.02 -5.95 22.60
C LEU A 420 1.10 -4.63 23.36
N SER A 421 1.58 -4.69 24.61
CA SER A 421 1.66 -3.56 25.53
C SER A 421 3.01 -3.53 26.26
N GLU A 422 3.47 -2.32 26.54
CA GLU A 422 4.62 -2.00 27.40
C GLU A 422 4.36 -0.64 28.09
N ASN A 423 4.81 -0.46 29.33
CA ASN A 423 4.97 0.86 29.95
C ASN A 423 6.39 1.35 29.68
N GLN A 424 6.55 2.63 29.41
CA GLN A 424 7.84 3.27 29.17
C GLN A 424 8.19 4.21 30.31
N MET A 425 9.48 4.38 30.56
CA MET A 425 9.99 5.41 31.47
C MET A 425 10.43 6.62 30.65
N LEU A 426 9.97 7.81 31.01
CA LEU A 426 10.43 9.06 30.39
C LEU A 426 11.62 9.62 31.15
N THR A 427 12.68 10.02 30.44
CA THR A 427 13.79 10.78 31.05
C THR A 427 13.45 12.27 31.19
N ALA A 428 14.33 13.06 31.82
CA ALA A 428 14.18 14.51 31.92
C ALA A 428 14.41 15.24 30.57
N GLU A 429 14.99 14.53 29.60
CA GLU A 429 15.22 14.98 28.22
C GLU A 429 14.06 14.60 27.29
N GLY A 430 13.02 13.93 27.79
CA GLY A 430 11.86 13.48 27.00
C GLY A 430 12.04 12.11 26.33
N LYS A 431 13.15 11.40 26.59
CA LYS A 431 13.42 10.10 25.95
C LYS A 431 12.57 8.97 26.50
N HIS A 432 12.12 8.10 25.60
CA HIS A 432 11.38 6.89 25.92
C HIS A 432 12.34 5.72 26.18
N LEU A 433 12.38 5.22 27.42
CA LEU A 433 13.13 4.01 27.79
C LEU A 433 12.17 2.82 27.94
N PRO A 434 12.43 1.68 27.27
CA PRO A 434 11.63 0.47 27.42
C PRO A 434 11.80 -0.12 28.82
N THR A 435 10.77 -0.77 29.35
CA THR A 435 10.83 -1.45 30.66
C THR A 435 10.67 -2.97 30.57
N GLY A 436 10.27 -3.48 29.40
CA GLY A 436 9.95 -4.90 29.21
C GLY A 436 8.72 -5.37 30.00
N LYS A 437 7.95 -4.44 30.57
CA LYS A 437 6.81 -4.72 31.45
C LYS A 437 5.62 -3.87 31.04
N ALA A 438 4.43 -4.44 31.13
CA ALA A 438 3.17 -3.71 31.08
C ALA A 438 2.43 -3.91 32.39
N GLU A 439 1.85 -2.85 32.96
CA GLU A 439 1.03 -2.93 34.18
C GLU A 439 -0.37 -3.52 33.89
N PRO A 440 -1.14 -3.96 34.91
CA PRO A 440 -2.41 -4.67 34.71
C PRO A 440 -3.42 -4.01 33.75
N ILE A 441 -3.59 -2.69 33.77
CA ILE A 441 -4.59 -1.97 32.96
C ILE A 441 -4.13 -1.87 31.49
N ASN A 442 -2.87 -1.56 31.27
CA ASN A 442 -2.19 -1.56 29.96
C ASN A 442 -2.26 -2.95 29.30
N ARG A 443 -2.01 -4.01 30.08
CA ARG A 443 -2.21 -5.40 29.62
C ARG A 443 -3.66 -5.73 29.32
N LEU A 444 -4.60 -5.26 30.15
CA LEU A 444 -6.04 -5.50 29.96
C LEU A 444 -6.56 -4.83 28.68
N PHE A 445 -6.14 -3.61 28.38
CA PHE A 445 -6.44 -2.95 27.11
C PHE A 445 -5.98 -3.80 25.91
N ALA A 446 -4.70 -4.17 25.87
CA ALA A 446 -4.14 -4.98 24.79
C ALA A 446 -4.79 -6.38 24.68
N SER A 447 -5.16 -6.98 25.82
CA SER A 447 -5.87 -8.26 25.88
C SER A 447 -7.28 -8.17 25.33
N ASN A 448 -8.04 -7.13 25.69
CA ASN A 448 -9.39 -6.88 25.18
C ASN A 448 -9.35 -6.62 23.67
N PHE A 449 -8.44 -5.75 23.23
CA PHE A 449 -8.22 -5.42 21.82
C PHE A 449 -7.90 -6.67 20.97
N THR A 450 -7.06 -7.58 21.49
CA THR A 450 -6.73 -8.85 20.82
C THR A 450 -7.91 -9.83 20.82
N SER A 451 -8.63 -9.95 21.94
CA SER A 451 -9.70 -10.94 22.11
C SER A 451 -10.96 -10.61 21.30
N HIS A 452 -11.22 -9.31 21.12
CA HIS A 452 -12.34 -8.78 20.35
C HIS A 452 -11.94 -8.24 18.96
N TYR A 453 -10.76 -8.63 18.46
CA TYR A 453 -10.25 -8.13 17.18
C TYR A 453 -11.18 -8.46 16.00
N ALA A 454 -11.87 -9.60 16.04
CA ALA A 454 -12.84 -9.97 15.00
C ALA A 454 -14.04 -9.00 14.95
N ASP A 455 -14.57 -8.59 16.11
CA ASP A 455 -15.66 -7.62 16.23
C ASP A 455 -15.19 -6.23 15.76
N LEU A 456 -13.97 -5.84 16.17
CA LEU A 456 -13.32 -4.59 15.75
C LEU A 456 -13.12 -4.54 14.24
N ALA A 457 -12.66 -5.63 13.61
CA ALA A 457 -12.42 -5.73 12.18
C ALA A 457 -13.71 -5.69 11.34
N GLN A 458 -14.87 -6.05 11.91
CA GLN A 458 -16.17 -5.82 11.27
C GLN A 458 -16.62 -4.36 11.40
N ARG A 459 -16.35 -3.72 12.54
CA ARG A 459 -16.73 -2.32 12.80
C ARG A 459 -15.85 -1.30 12.07
N ASP A 460 -14.57 -1.58 11.94
CA ASP A 460 -13.58 -0.73 11.32
C ASP A 460 -12.64 -1.55 10.43
N LEU A 461 -12.86 -1.40 9.12
CA LEU A 461 -12.27 -2.25 8.09
C LEU A 461 -10.75 -2.13 7.98
N VAL A 462 -10.11 -1.09 8.53
CA VAL A 462 -8.63 -1.02 8.53
C VAL A 462 -8.01 -2.20 9.29
N PHE A 463 -8.71 -2.72 10.30
CA PHE A 463 -8.26 -3.86 11.08
C PHE A 463 -8.45 -5.18 10.30
N ALA A 464 -9.52 -5.31 9.51
CA ALA A 464 -9.65 -6.41 8.56
C ALA A 464 -8.59 -6.34 7.44
N ASP A 465 -8.28 -5.14 6.93
CA ASP A 465 -7.20 -4.90 5.96
C ASP A 465 -5.82 -5.22 6.55
N THR A 466 -5.58 -4.90 7.84
CA THR A 466 -4.32 -5.22 8.53
C THR A 466 -4.13 -6.72 8.69
N GLN A 467 -5.20 -7.46 9.01
CA GLN A 467 -5.19 -8.92 8.98
C GLN A 467 -4.85 -9.44 7.56
N ASN A 468 -5.52 -8.93 6.52
CA ASN A 468 -5.26 -9.35 5.15
C ASN A 468 -3.79 -9.10 4.72
N VAL A 469 -3.20 -7.97 5.13
CA VAL A 469 -1.78 -7.65 4.93
C VAL A 469 -0.87 -8.68 5.63
N PHE A 470 -1.18 -9.09 6.86
CA PHE A 470 -0.40 -10.08 7.59
C PHE A 470 -0.55 -11.50 7.01
N ASP A 471 -1.75 -11.88 6.59
CA ASP A 471 -2.00 -13.18 5.94
C ASP A 471 -1.22 -13.27 4.61
N LEU A 472 -1.25 -12.23 3.77
CA LEU A 472 -0.45 -12.16 2.53
C LEU A 472 1.06 -12.12 2.80
N ALA A 473 1.49 -11.45 3.87
CA ALA A 473 2.89 -11.46 4.29
C ALA A 473 3.34 -12.84 4.77
N LEU A 474 2.48 -13.60 5.46
CA LEU A 474 2.76 -14.99 5.85
C LEU A 474 2.91 -15.88 4.60
N VAL A 475 2.07 -15.71 3.58
CA VAL A 475 2.24 -16.39 2.28
C VAL A 475 3.61 -16.09 1.66
N ALA A 476 3.99 -14.81 1.58
CA ALA A 476 5.30 -14.40 1.04
C ALA A 476 6.48 -14.95 1.88
N ALA A 477 6.35 -15.00 3.20
CA ALA A 477 7.34 -15.60 4.08
C ALA A 477 7.43 -17.13 3.94
N LEU A 478 6.31 -17.82 3.75
CA LEU A 478 6.27 -19.27 3.46
C LEU A 478 6.92 -19.58 2.12
N ILE A 479 6.63 -18.81 1.06
CA ILE A 479 7.26 -18.95 -0.27
C ILE A 479 8.79 -18.98 -0.14
N ARG A 480 9.35 -18.02 0.61
CA ARG A 480 10.79 -17.95 0.85
C ARG A 480 11.32 -19.02 1.82
N HIS A 481 10.64 -19.24 2.94
CA HIS A 481 11.12 -20.15 3.99
C HIS A 481 11.17 -21.61 3.51
N GLU A 482 10.12 -22.03 2.81
CA GLU A 482 9.99 -23.37 2.24
C GLU A 482 10.69 -23.51 0.88
N ARG A 483 11.33 -22.44 0.39
CA ARG A 483 12.00 -22.36 -0.93
C ARG A 483 11.09 -22.82 -2.06
N LEU A 484 9.86 -22.31 -2.11
CA LEU A 484 8.84 -22.75 -3.07
C LEU A 484 9.25 -22.43 -4.51
N GLU A 485 10.02 -21.36 -4.75
CA GLU A 485 10.65 -21.07 -6.04
C GLU A 485 11.55 -22.22 -6.51
N ASP A 486 12.44 -22.73 -5.65
CA ASP A 486 13.31 -23.88 -5.98
C ASP A 486 12.54 -25.20 -6.10
N ARG A 487 11.49 -25.39 -5.30
CA ARG A 487 10.69 -26.64 -5.25
C ARG A 487 9.71 -26.77 -6.41
N THR A 488 9.20 -25.65 -6.92
CA THR A 488 8.18 -25.63 -7.99
C THR A 488 8.71 -25.06 -9.30
N GLY A 489 9.80 -24.30 -9.31
CA GLY A 489 10.23 -23.56 -10.50
C GLY A 489 9.36 -22.34 -10.84
N ILE A 490 8.48 -21.87 -9.94
CA ILE A 490 7.71 -20.65 -10.15
C ILE A 490 8.63 -19.42 -10.16
N GLU A 491 8.59 -18.63 -11.23
CA GLU A 491 9.45 -17.44 -11.40
C GLU A 491 8.80 -16.11 -10.98
N PHE A 492 7.48 -16.11 -10.72
CA PHE A 492 6.64 -14.93 -10.45
C PHE A 492 6.68 -13.79 -11.51
N GLY A 493 7.46 -13.88 -12.58
CA GLY A 493 7.41 -13.03 -13.77
C GLY A 493 7.22 -11.53 -13.49
N VAL A 494 6.09 -10.96 -13.91
CA VAL A 494 5.78 -9.53 -13.71
C VAL A 494 5.55 -9.16 -12.23
N PHE A 495 5.25 -10.11 -11.35
CA PHE A 495 5.15 -9.91 -9.90
C PHE A 495 6.50 -10.00 -9.17
N ALA A 496 7.51 -10.65 -9.75
CA ALA A 496 8.85 -10.80 -9.18
C ALA A 496 9.51 -9.44 -8.83
N GLN A 497 10.63 -9.45 -8.09
CA GLN A 497 11.30 -8.25 -7.57
C GLN A 497 11.51 -7.13 -8.60
N ASN A 498 11.89 -7.49 -9.83
CA ASN A 498 12.15 -6.57 -10.94
C ASN A 498 11.05 -6.62 -12.03
N GLY A 499 9.95 -7.34 -11.78
CA GLY A 499 8.89 -7.59 -12.75
C GLY A 499 8.07 -6.35 -13.14
N GLY A 500 7.47 -6.39 -14.34
CA GLY A 500 6.77 -5.26 -14.96
C GLY A 500 5.50 -4.75 -14.26
N TYR A 501 4.97 -5.44 -13.24
CA TYR A 501 3.80 -4.98 -12.48
C TYR A 501 4.19 -3.84 -11.53
N VAL A 502 3.70 -2.64 -11.80
CA VAL A 502 3.98 -1.43 -10.99
C VAL A 502 2.85 -1.21 -10.00
N THR A 503 3.03 -1.46 -8.70
CA THR A 503 2.00 -1.29 -7.67
C THR A 503 1.53 0.18 -7.54
N ALA A 504 0.31 0.40 -7.03
CA ALA A 504 -0.24 1.73 -6.85
C ALA A 504 0.51 2.51 -5.76
N ARG A 505 0.77 3.79 -6.05
CA ARG A 505 1.45 4.70 -5.14
C ARG A 505 0.46 5.60 -4.40
N TYR A 506 0.75 5.85 -3.14
CA TYR A 506 -0.02 6.65 -2.20
C TYR A 506 0.90 7.74 -1.61
N PRO A 507 0.36 8.91 -1.21
CA PRO A 507 1.14 9.92 -0.52
C PRO A 507 1.72 9.36 0.79
N VAL A 508 3.02 9.54 0.97
CA VAL A 508 3.77 8.98 2.10
C VAL A 508 3.38 9.70 3.40
N PRO A 509 2.84 9.01 4.43
CA PRO A 509 2.67 9.60 5.75
C PRO A 509 4.07 9.79 6.38
N ARG A 510 4.42 11.05 6.67
CA ARG A 510 5.71 11.44 7.26
C ARG A 510 5.56 11.99 8.68
N GLU A 511 4.51 12.79 8.89
CA GLU A 511 4.18 13.37 10.18
C GLU A 511 2.69 13.14 10.50
N LEU A 512 2.33 13.27 11.77
CA LEU A 512 0.95 13.47 12.21
C LEU A 512 0.87 14.41 13.40
N ASP A 513 -0.26 15.09 13.53
CA ASP A 513 -0.53 15.90 14.71
C ASP A 513 -0.69 14.98 15.94
N SER A 514 0.02 15.29 17.03
CA SER A 514 -0.09 14.51 18.26
C SER A 514 -1.53 14.36 18.71
N VAL A 515 -1.95 13.14 19.01
CA VAL A 515 -3.21 12.92 19.70
C VAL A 515 -2.93 12.65 21.16
N VAL A 516 -3.30 13.63 21.98
CA VAL A 516 -3.31 13.50 23.44
C VAL A 516 -4.77 13.53 23.89
N ASN A 517 -5.12 12.70 24.86
CA ASN A 517 -6.36 12.87 25.60
C ASN A 517 -6.08 12.90 27.10
N HIS A 518 -7.07 13.39 27.83
CA HIS A 518 -7.02 13.54 29.26
C HIS A 518 -8.43 13.35 29.82
N ARG A 519 -8.52 12.76 31.01
CA ARG A 519 -9.75 12.73 31.80
C ARG A 519 -9.48 13.17 33.25
N VAL A 520 -10.45 13.87 33.83
CA VAL A 520 -10.45 14.29 35.23
C VAL A 520 -11.08 13.19 36.08
N TYR A 521 -10.37 12.72 37.11
CA TYR A 521 -10.93 11.84 38.13
C TYR A 521 -10.74 12.47 39.51
N ASN A 522 -11.83 12.62 40.26
CA ASN A 522 -11.84 13.23 41.60
C ASN A 522 -11.09 14.59 41.70
N GLY A 523 -11.15 15.40 40.63
CA GLY A 523 -10.47 16.70 40.56
C GLY A 523 -8.96 16.62 40.26
N ARG A 524 -8.47 15.50 39.75
CA ARG A 524 -7.08 15.33 39.29
C ARG A 524 -7.05 14.91 37.83
N ASP A 525 -6.17 15.55 37.07
CA ASP A 525 -6.03 15.38 35.63
C ASP A 525 -5.06 14.23 35.32
N ILE A 526 -5.47 13.25 34.51
CA ILE A 526 -4.61 12.17 34.02
C ILE A 526 -4.21 12.45 32.57
N VAL A 527 -2.91 12.52 32.31
CA VAL A 527 -2.36 12.64 30.95
C VAL A 527 -1.76 11.31 30.52
N VAL A 528 -2.20 10.80 29.36
CA VAL A 528 -1.64 9.58 28.77
C VAL A 528 -0.97 9.95 27.45
N GLN A 529 0.32 9.65 27.35
CA GLN A 529 1.07 9.65 26.08
C GLN A 529 1.19 8.19 25.60
N VAL A 530 1.10 8.00 24.28
CA VAL A 530 1.11 6.66 23.67
C VAL A 530 2.09 6.58 22.49
N ALA A 531 3.22 5.92 22.72
CA ALA A 531 4.07 5.41 21.66
C ALA A 531 3.41 4.20 20.97
N GLY A 532 3.77 3.91 19.72
CA GLY A 532 3.22 2.73 19.06
C GLY A 532 3.71 2.45 17.66
N GLY A 533 3.14 1.42 17.07
CA GLY A 533 3.46 0.95 15.73
C GLY A 533 2.76 -0.33 15.32
N VAL A 534 3.17 -0.84 14.17
CA VAL A 534 2.86 -2.19 13.69
C VAL A 534 4.18 -2.86 13.36
N ARG A 535 4.39 -4.11 13.79
CA ARG A 535 5.58 -4.89 13.42
C ARG A 535 5.19 -6.28 12.97
N ALA A 536 5.64 -6.64 11.78
CA ALA A 536 5.39 -7.92 11.16
C ALA A 536 6.71 -8.70 11.02
N ASP A 537 6.95 -9.64 11.94
CA ASP A 537 8.14 -10.51 12.01
C ASP A 537 7.74 -11.94 11.62
N LEU A 538 7.64 -12.21 10.32
CA LEU A 538 7.02 -13.44 9.82
C LEU A 538 7.95 -14.66 9.96
N LEU A 539 9.27 -14.44 9.99
CA LEU A 539 10.23 -15.52 10.25
C LEU A 539 10.02 -16.11 11.66
N SER A 540 9.71 -15.29 12.67
CA SER A 540 9.36 -15.77 14.01
C SER A 540 8.09 -16.63 14.08
N VAL A 541 7.23 -16.60 13.05
CA VAL A 541 6.02 -17.44 12.94
C VAL A 541 6.35 -18.78 12.29
N VAL A 542 6.97 -18.76 11.11
CA VAL A 542 7.23 -19.98 10.32
C VAL A 542 8.33 -20.87 10.93
N GLN A 543 9.26 -20.29 11.70
CA GLN A 543 10.32 -21.03 12.40
C GLN A 543 9.91 -21.53 13.80
N ASN A 544 8.66 -21.34 14.22
CA ASN A 544 8.21 -21.66 15.56
C ASN A 544 7.40 -22.97 15.57
N ASP A 545 8.01 -24.06 16.04
CA ASP A 545 7.40 -25.40 16.14
C ASP A 545 6.12 -25.46 17.01
N GLN A 546 5.84 -24.43 17.83
CA GLN A 546 4.58 -24.32 18.57
C GLN A 546 3.44 -23.71 17.75
N ILE A 547 3.74 -23.16 16.57
CA ILE A 547 2.79 -22.59 15.61
C ILE A 547 2.80 -23.43 14.32
N ALA A 548 3.96 -23.62 13.70
CA ALA A 548 4.17 -24.48 12.54
C ALA A 548 4.07 -25.95 12.95
N LYS A 549 3.05 -26.66 12.46
CA LYS A 549 2.71 -28.03 12.91
C LYS A 549 2.43 -28.96 11.75
N GLU A 550 2.89 -30.21 11.82
CA GLU A 550 2.47 -31.21 10.84
C GLU A 550 1.01 -31.64 11.08
N SER A 551 0.26 -31.83 9.98
CA SER A 551 -1.07 -32.43 9.97
C SER A 551 -1.17 -33.48 8.86
N PRO A 552 -1.13 -34.79 9.18
CA PRO A 552 -1.31 -35.86 8.20
C PRO A 552 -2.69 -35.91 7.52
N ARG A 553 -3.64 -35.08 7.98
CA ARG A 553 -4.97 -34.93 7.36
C ARG A 553 -4.99 -33.86 6.27
N LEU A 554 -4.01 -32.97 6.25
CA LEU A 554 -3.89 -31.95 5.24
C LEU A 554 -3.23 -32.59 4.01
N ALA A 555 -3.99 -32.67 2.92
CA ALA A 555 -3.54 -33.24 1.66
C ALA A 555 -3.26 -32.15 0.62
N LYS A 556 -2.42 -32.47 -0.37
CA LYS A 556 -2.35 -31.68 -1.60
C LYS A 556 -3.73 -31.59 -2.27
N ILE A 557 -3.94 -30.54 -3.04
CA ILE A 557 -5.13 -30.42 -3.90
C ILE A 557 -4.77 -30.84 -5.32
N ASP A 558 -5.67 -31.57 -5.98
CA ASP A 558 -5.52 -31.86 -7.41
C ASP A 558 -6.00 -30.63 -8.21
N THR A 559 -5.08 -29.97 -8.92
CA THR A 559 -5.39 -28.83 -9.79
C THR A 559 -6.22 -29.31 -10.99
N PRO A 560 -7.47 -28.86 -11.16
CA PRO A 560 -8.31 -29.32 -12.27
C PRO A 560 -7.80 -28.76 -13.61
N GLN A 561 -8.14 -29.44 -14.71
CA GLN A 561 -7.87 -28.93 -16.06
C GLN A 561 -8.79 -27.73 -16.38
N LEU A 562 -8.35 -26.54 -15.98
CA LEU A 562 -9.08 -25.28 -16.20
C LEU A 562 -8.87 -24.74 -17.64
N PRO A 563 -9.90 -24.10 -18.25
CA PRO A 563 -9.77 -23.43 -19.55
C PRO A 563 -8.63 -22.42 -19.63
N ALA A 564 -8.11 -22.16 -20.84
CA ALA A 564 -7.22 -21.03 -21.09
C ALA A 564 -7.89 -19.71 -20.65
N GLY A 565 -7.13 -18.73 -20.15
CA GLY A 565 -7.69 -17.51 -19.56
C GLY A 565 -8.18 -17.66 -18.10
N ARG A 566 -8.42 -18.88 -17.62
CA ARG A 566 -8.89 -19.13 -16.25
C ARG A 566 -7.70 -19.29 -15.30
N TRP A 567 -7.74 -18.57 -14.17
CA TRP A 567 -6.67 -18.54 -13.16
C TRP A 567 -7.17 -18.81 -11.73
N TRP A 568 -8.48 -19.08 -11.57
CA TRP A 568 -9.12 -19.35 -10.29
C TRP A 568 -10.27 -20.35 -10.46
N TRP A 569 -10.67 -21.03 -9.39
CA TRP A 569 -11.82 -21.93 -9.36
C TRP A 569 -12.36 -22.06 -7.94
N ASP A 570 -13.59 -22.56 -7.80
CA ASP A 570 -14.12 -22.95 -6.50
C ASP A 570 -13.91 -24.46 -6.30
N ALA A 571 -13.52 -24.85 -5.09
CA ALA A 571 -13.46 -26.25 -4.71
C ALA A 571 -14.88 -26.86 -4.74
N ALA A 572 -14.98 -28.14 -5.10
CA ALA A 572 -16.23 -28.87 -4.97
C ALA A 572 -16.69 -28.89 -3.50
N LYS A 573 -18.01 -28.76 -3.29
CA LYS A 573 -18.65 -28.81 -1.96
C LYS A 573 -18.69 -30.22 -1.39
#